data_AF-A0A1F3CE31-F1
#
_entry.id   AF-A0A1F3CE31-F1
#
_cell.length_a   1.000
_cell.length_b   1.000
_cell.length_c   1.000
_cell.angle_alpha   90.00
_cell.angle_beta   90.00
_cell.angle_gamma   90.00
#
_symmetry.space_group_name_H-M   'P 1'
#
loop_
_entity.id
_entity.type
_entity.pdbx_description
1 polymer ?
#
loop_
_entity_poly.entity_id
_entity_poly.type
_entity_poly.pdbx_seq_one_letter_code
_entity_poly.pdbx_strand_id
1 'polypeptide(L)'
;MSVYKEKKEKNILTISNLNNPIKLKVDCQYGTISEVTFNHNELKTVGCGENKIVGSASELKGKTINFNGASGNPSGGQIKIIHTIYEEGGNELIYIFPDNYSGNPYFDENDQEPSYKFYINFI
;
A
#
# COMPACT_ATOMS: atom_id res chain seq x y z
N MET A 1 -10.88 -13.61 8.60
CA MET A 1 -10.26 -12.87 7.49
C MET A 1 -11.32 -12.05 6.76
N SER A 2 -11.45 -10.79 7.15
CA SER A 2 -12.24 -9.80 6.42
C SER A 2 -11.43 -9.21 5.26
N VAL A 3 -12.13 -8.68 4.25
CA VAL A 3 -11.50 -7.95 3.14
C VAL A 3 -11.94 -6.48 3.20
N TYR A 4 -11.01 -5.62 3.62
CA TYR A 4 -11.20 -4.18 3.79
C TYR A 4 -10.91 -3.44 2.50
N LYS A 5 -11.90 -2.79 1.89
CA LYS A 5 -11.72 -2.07 0.62
C LYS A 5 -11.76 -0.57 0.83
N GLU A 6 -10.64 0.11 0.62
CA GLU A 6 -10.52 1.57 0.69
C GLU A 6 -11.18 2.26 -0.51
N LYS A 7 -11.56 3.52 -0.32
CA LYS A 7 -12.10 4.40 -1.35
C LYS A 7 -11.06 4.66 -2.45
N LYS A 8 -11.48 4.60 -3.72
CA LYS A 8 -10.57 4.60 -4.87
C LYS A 8 -9.91 5.96 -5.10
N GLU A 9 -10.64 7.03 -4.82
CA GLU A 9 -10.30 8.43 -5.04
C GLU A 9 -9.41 9.03 -3.95
N LYS A 10 -9.21 8.30 -2.85
CA LYS A 10 -8.58 8.84 -1.64
C LYS A 10 -7.12 9.18 -1.81
N ASN A 11 -6.32 8.24 -2.31
CA ASN A 11 -4.89 8.40 -2.35
C ASN A 11 -4.46 8.89 -3.73
N ILE A 12 -3.79 10.02 -3.75
CA ILE A 12 -3.32 10.70 -4.94
C ILE A 12 -1.83 10.98 -4.74
N LEU A 13 -1.00 10.53 -5.66
CA LEU A 13 0.43 10.82 -5.68
C LEU A 13 0.74 11.61 -6.95
N THR A 14 1.18 12.85 -6.78
CA THR A 14 1.65 13.67 -7.91
C THR A 14 3.07 13.26 -8.25
N ILE A 15 3.29 12.82 -9.48
CA ILE A 15 4.61 12.35 -9.95
C ILE A 15 5.09 13.21 -11.12
N SER A 16 6.38 13.21 -11.41
CA SER A 16 6.90 13.85 -12.62
C SER A 16 6.49 13.09 -13.89
N ASN A 17 6.79 13.66 -15.06
CA ASN A 17 6.66 12.97 -16.34
C ASN A 17 8.00 12.37 -16.83
N LEU A 18 8.95 12.18 -15.92
CA LEU A 18 10.27 11.62 -16.21
C LEU A 18 10.28 10.11 -16.01
N ASN A 19 11.37 9.44 -16.40
CA ASN A 19 11.56 8.00 -16.19
C ASN A 19 12.07 7.66 -14.77
N ASN A 20 11.77 8.49 -13.78
CA ASN A 20 12.21 8.25 -12.41
C ASN A 20 11.51 7.00 -11.85
N PRO A 21 12.22 6.12 -11.12
CA PRO A 21 11.61 4.97 -10.49
C PRO A 21 10.59 5.38 -9.41
N ILE A 22 9.42 4.75 -9.43
CA ILE A 22 8.47 4.75 -8.34
C ILE A 22 8.75 3.54 -7.45
N LYS A 23 8.92 3.77 -6.16
CA LYS A 23 9.28 2.77 -5.16
C LYS A 23 8.16 2.62 -4.13
N LEU A 24 7.95 1.39 -3.67
CA LEU A 24 7.09 1.05 -2.53
C LEU A 24 7.99 0.52 -1.42
N LYS A 25 7.86 1.10 -0.24
CA LYS A 25 8.39 0.57 1.02
C LYS A 25 7.24 0.15 1.93
N VAL A 26 7.38 -1.00 2.58
CA VAL A 26 6.40 -1.51 3.55
C VAL A 26 7.09 -1.65 4.90
N ASP A 27 6.58 -0.97 5.93
CA ASP A 27 7.03 -1.12 7.31
C ASP A 27 5.87 -1.62 8.18
N CYS A 28 6.15 -2.48 9.16
CA CYS A 28 5.13 -3.04 10.05
C CYS A 28 5.56 -2.93 11.52
N GLN A 29 4.58 -2.90 12.43
CA GLN A 29 4.81 -2.72 13.86
C GLN A 29 4.19 -3.87 14.68
N TYR A 30 4.66 -4.06 15.91
CA TYR A 30 4.11 -5.01 16.88
C TYR A 30 4.03 -6.46 16.38
N GLY A 31 5.12 -6.92 15.76
CA GLY A 31 5.22 -8.27 15.20
C GLY A 31 4.37 -8.48 13.94
N THR A 32 3.59 -7.51 13.48
CA THR A 32 2.78 -7.63 12.26
C THR A 32 3.62 -8.14 11.09
N ILE A 33 3.14 -9.18 10.41
CA ILE A 33 3.69 -9.64 9.13
C ILE A 33 2.81 -9.04 8.04
N SER A 34 3.40 -8.52 6.96
CA SER A 34 2.65 -7.96 5.84
C SER A 34 3.24 -8.40 4.51
N GLU A 35 2.36 -8.72 3.56
CA GLU A 35 2.69 -8.96 2.16
C GLU A 35 1.78 -8.12 1.28
N VAL A 36 2.37 -7.34 0.38
CA VAL A 36 1.63 -6.47 -0.56
C VAL A 36 1.84 -6.95 -1.98
N THR A 37 0.76 -7.06 -2.74
CA THR A 37 0.74 -7.41 -4.16
C THR A 37 0.15 -6.28 -5.01
N PHE A 38 0.76 -6.02 -6.15
CA PHE A 38 0.27 -5.03 -7.13
C PHE A 38 -0.58 -5.73 -8.19
N ASN A 39 -1.66 -5.09 -8.62
CA ASN A 39 -2.57 -5.65 -9.62
C ASN A 39 -2.27 -5.04 -11.01
N HIS A 40 -1.48 -5.74 -11.86
CA HIS A 40 -1.24 -5.49 -13.30
C HIS A 40 -0.42 -6.67 -13.90
N ASN A 41 -0.10 -6.65 -15.21
CA ASN A 41 0.54 -7.75 -15.99
C ASN A 41 1.84 -8.36 -15.41
N GLU A 42 2.44 -7.75 -14.40
CA GLU A 42 3.52 -8.33 -13.61
C GLU A 42 3.17 -8.24 -12.12
N LEU A 43 3.05 -9.40 -11.49
CA LEU A 43 2.90 -9.50 -10.04
C LEU A 43 4.25 -9.19 -9.39
N LYS A 44 4.28 -8.20 -8.51
CA LYS A 44 5.40 -7.96 -7.60
C LYS A 44 4.88 -8.12 -6.17
N THR A 45 5.66 -8.78 -5.33
CA THR A 45 5.35 -8.89 -3.89
C THR A 45 6.36 -8.05 -3.13
N VAL A 46 5.89 -7.35 -2.10
CA VAL A 46 6.74 -6.59 -1.15
C VAL A 46 6.40 -7.05 0.25
N GLY A 47 7.40 -7.60 0.94
CA GLY A 47 7.31 -8.00 2.33
C GLY A 47 7.61 -6.86 3.30
N CYS A 48 7.37 -7.11 4.58
CA CYS A 48 7.72 -6.18 5.64
C CYS A 48 9.23 -5.86 5.67
N GLY A 49 9.58 -4.58 5.74
CA GLY A 49 10.96 -4.07 5.71
C GLY A 49 11.57 -4.03 4.31
N GLU A 50 10.86 -4.48 3.28
CA GLU A 50 11.35 -4.47 1.90
C GLU A 50 11.06 -3.15 1.18
N ASN A 51 11.87 -2.88 0.17
CA ASN A 51 11.70 -1.79 -0.77
C ASN A 51 11.71 -2.36 -2.20
N LYS A 52 10.72 -1.99 -3.02
CA LYS A 52 10.57 -2.51 -4.38
C LYS A 52 10.22 -1.43 -5.38
N ILE A 53 10.81 -1.53 -6.57
CA ILE A 53 10.44 -0.68 -7.71
C ILE A 53 9.12 -1.17 -8.32
N VAL A 54 8.13 -0.30 -8.28
CA VAL A 54 6.78 -0.55 -8.79
C VAL A 54 6.73 -0.37 -10.31
N GLY A 55 7.32 0.71 -10.81
CA GLY A 55 7.40 1.08 -12.22
C GLY A 55 8.12 2.43 -12.37
N SER A 56 8.12 3.02 -13.55
CA SER A 56 8.62 4.40 -13.74
C SER A 56 7.49 5.43 -13.67
N ALA A 57 7.82 6.70 -13.38
CA ALA A 57 6.83 7.76 -13.26
C ALA A 57 6.08 8.00 -14.58
N SER A 58 6.78 8.02 -15.71
CA SER A 58 6.18 8.10 -17.06
C SER A 58 5.22 6.95 -17.37
N GLU A 59 5.51 5.72 -16.92
CA GLU A 59 4.63 4.57 -17.09
C GLU A 59 3.37 4.68 -16.24
N LEU A 60 3.47 5.25 -15.04
CA LEU A 60 2.38 5.29 -14.07
C LEU A 60 1.53 6.55 -14.16
N LYS A 61 2.03 7.62 -14.79
CA LYS A 61 1.32 8.89 -14.95
C LYS A 61 -0.08 8.70 -15.56
N GLY A 62 -1.09 9.27 -14.89
CA GLY A 62 -2.50 9.17 -15.28
C GLY A 62 -3.15 7.81 -15.00
N LYS A 63 -2.44 6.86 -14.37
CA LYS A 63 -2.99 5.54 -14.04
C LYS A 63 -3.41 5.47 -12.57
N THR A 64 -4.32 4.55 -12.29
CA THR A 64 -4.65 4.13 -10.94
C THR A 64 -4.15 2.71 -10.74
N ILE A 65 -3.32 2.48 -9.73
CA ILE A 65 -2.89 1.11 -9.35
C ILE A 65 -3.65 0.68 -8.10
N ASN A 66 -4.06 -0.58 -8.10
CA ASN A 66 -4.60 -1.25 -6.93
C ASN A 66 -3.50 -2.06 -6.23
N PHE A 67 -3.43 -1.91 -4.92
CA PHE A 67 -2.56 -2.63 -4.02
C PHE A 67 -3.44 -3.50 -3.13
N ASN A 68 -3.11 -4.79 -3.05
CA ASN A 68 -3.75 -5.68 -2.08
C ASN A 68 -2.69 -6.04 -1.04
N GLY A 69 -2.99 -5.78 0.22
CA GLY A 69 -2.18 -6.23 1.33
C GLY A 69 -2.90 -7.31 2.13
N ALA A 70 -2.12 -8.19 2.74
CA ALA A 70 -2.57 -9.05 3.81
C ALA A 70 -1.64 -8.85 5.00
N SER A 71 -2.19 -8.94 6.20
CA SER A 71 -1.35 -8.91 7.39
C SER A 71 -1.79 -9.90 8.44
N GLY A 72 -0.83 -10.47 9.14
CA GLY A 72 -1.06 -11.32 10.31
C GLY A 72 -0.54 -10.66 11.58
N ASN A 73 -1.15 -11.01 12.72
CA ASN A 73 -0.76 -10.54 14.04
C ASN A 73 -0.17 -11.66 14.91
N PRO A 74 1.15 -11.91 14.87
CA PRO A 74 1.76 -13.02 15.63
C PRO A 74 1.91 -12.75 17.14
N SER A 75 1.54 -11.56 17.64
CA SER A 75 1.76 -11.19 19.05
C SER A 75 0.52 -10.63 19.77
N GLY A 76 -0.66 -10.66 19.13
CA GLY A 76 -1.88 -10.08 19.69
C GLY A 76 -1.84 -8.55 19.82
N GLY A 77 -0.88 -7.89 19.17
CA GLY A 77 -0.72 -6.43 19.16
C GLY A 77 -1.66 -5.74 18.16
N GLN A 78 -1.67 -4.40 18.14
CA GLN A 78 -2.46 -3.69 17.14
C GLN A 78 -1.81 -3.85 15.76
N ILE A 79 -2.61 -4.20 14.75
CA ILE A 79 -2.16 -4.25 13.36
C ILE A 79 -1.83 -2.84 12.90
N LYS A 80 -0.61 -2.65 12.41
CA LYS A 80 -0.16 -1.37 11.87
C LYS A 80 0.89 -1.55 10.79
N ILE A 81 0.56 -1.07 9.59
CA ILE A 81 1.36 -1.21 8.38
C ILE A 81 1.45 0.14 7.69
N ILE A 82 2.67 0.55 7.38
CA ILE A 82 2.99 1.82 6.76
C ILE A 82 3.45 1.52 5.33
N HIS A 83 2.72 2.07 4.37
CA HIS A 83 3.08 2.02 2.95
C HIS A 83 3.61 3.37 2.56
N THR A 84 4.87 3.43 2.16
CA THR A 84 5.47 4.64 1.59
C THR A 84 5.67 4.43 0.10
N ILE A 85 4.91 5.15 -0.72
CA ILE A 85 5.00 5.13 -2.18
C ILE A 85 5.57 6.46 -2.62
N TYR A 86 6.69 6.42 -3.34
CA TYR A 86 7.41 7.64 -3.67
C TYR A 86 8.11 7.56 -5.02
N GLU A 87 8.25 8.71 -5.66
CA GLU A 87 9.15 8.89 -6.80
C GLU A 87 10.57 9.17 -6.30
N GLU A 88 11.58 8.52 -6.88
CA GLU A 88 12.97 8.80 -6.54
C GLU A 88 13.33 10.26 -6.85
N GLY A 89 13.63 11.05 -5.81
CA GLY A 89 13.89 12.49 -5.90
C GLY A 89 12.64 13.36 -6.08
N GLY A 90 11.44 12.78 -5.95
CA GLY A 90 10.16 13.46 -6.12
C GLY A 90 9.28 13.42 -4.89
N ASN A 91 7.96 13.43 -5.11
CA ASN A 91 6.97 13.41 -4.04
C ASN A 91 6.78 12.00 -3.46
N GLU A 92 6.20 11.96 -2.28
CA GLU A 92 5.81 10.74 -1.58
C GLU A 92 4.37 10.78 -1.10
N LEU A 93 3.81 9.59 -0.93
CA LEU A 93 2.53 9.32 -0.30
C LEU A 93 2.76 8.27 0.78
N ILE A 94 2.30 8.56 2.00
CA ILE A 94 2.34 7.61 3.12
C ILE A 94 0.89 7.19 3.43
N TYR A 95 0.62 5.89 3.38
CA TYR A 95 -0.66 5.29 3.73
C TYR A 95 -0.49 4.28 4.86
N ILE A 96 -1.12 4.54 5.99
CA ILE A 96 -1.04 3.73 7.20
C ILE A 96 -2.34 2.94 7.35
N PHE A 97 -2.28 1.61 7.26
CA PHE A 97 -3.41 0.74 7.60
C PHE A 97 -3.29 0.25 9.05
N PRO A 98 -4.35 0.28 9.86
CA PRO A 98 -5.71 0.77 9.58
C PRO A 98 -5.92 2.28 9.85
N ASP A 99 -4.93 3.01 10.39
CA ASP A 99 -5.10 4.40 10.87
C ASP A 99 -5.71 5.37 9.83
N ASN A 100 -5.29 5.24 8.57
CA ASN A 100 -5.83 6.03 7.49
C ASN A 100 -7.08 5.40 6.90
N TYR A 101 -7.37 4.13 7.10
CA TYR A 101 -8.45 3.43 6.41
C TYR A 101 -9.82 4.09 6.61
N SER A 102 -10.54 4.34 5.51
CA SER A 102 -11.89 4.93 5.52
C SER A 102 -12.90 4.16 4.66
N GLY A 103 -12.55 2.93 4.32
CA GLY A 103 -13.28 2.10 3.39
C GLY A 103 -14.47 1.38 4.02
N ASN A 104 -14.91 0.32 3.33
CA ASN A 104 -15.94 -0.59 3.84
C ASN A 104 -15.49 -2.06 3.75
N PRO A 105 -15.82 -2.92 4.74
CA PRO A 105 -16.48 -2.61 6.02
C PRO A 105 -15.59 -1.74 6.95
N TYR A 106 -16.14 -1.18 8.03
CA TYR A 106 -15.30 -0.55 9.07
C TYR A 106 -14.26 -1.55 9.59
N PHE A 107 -13.05 -1.07 9.87
CA PHE A 107 -11.97 -1.91 10.37
C PHE A 107 -12.35 -2.51 11.74
N ASP A 108 -12.16 -3.82 11.89
CA ASP A 108 -12.35 -4.54 13.15
C ASP A 108 -10.98 -4.78 13.77
N GLU A 109 -10.73 -4.16 14.92
CA GLU A 109 -9.48 -4.29 15.67
C GLU A 109 -9.19 -5.71 16.18
N ASN A 110 -10.21 -6.57 16.19
CA ASN A 110 -10.07 -7.97 16.60
C ASN A 110 -9.68 -8.89 15.44
N ASP A 111 -9.72 -8.44 14.18
CA ASP A 111 -9.30 -9.27 13.05
C ASP A 111 -7.79 -9.55 13.14
N GLN A 112 -7.44 -10.83 13.22
CA GLN A 112 -6.05 -11.27 13.36
C GLN A 112 -5.32 -11.38 12.02
N GLU A 113 -6.10 -11.52 10.93
CA GLU A 113 -5.59 -11.74 9.58
C GLU A 113 -6.36 -10.89 8.55
N PRO A 114 -6.39 -9.55 8.69
CA PRO A 114 -7.11 -8.71 7.75
C PRO A 114 -6.41 -8.69 6.38
N SER A 115 -7.22 -8.83 5.33
CA SER A 115 -6.80 -8.47 3.98
C SER A 115 -7.36 -7.10 3.62
N TYR A 116 -6.58 -6.24 2.96
CA TYR A 116 -7.02 -4.90 2.60
C TYR A 116 -6.65 -4.55 1.16
N LYS A 117 -7.42 -3.65 0.56
CA LYS A 117 -7.23 -3.15 -0.80
C LYS A 117 -7.25 -1.65 -0.78
N PHE A 118 -6.22 -1.02 -1.33
CA PHE A 118 -6.17 0.42 -1.50
C PHE A 118 -5.66 0.79 -2.90
N TYR A 119 -6.01 2.00 -3.31
CA TYR A 119 -5.74 2.49 -4.66
C TYR A 119 -4.89 3.75 -4.58
N ILE A 120 -3.98 3.92 -5.53
CA ILE A 120 -3.19 5.14 -5.70
C ILE A 120 -3.43 5.67 -7.11
N ASN A 121 -3.87 6.92 -7.20
CA ASN A 121 -4.01 7.65 -8.45
C ASN A 121 -2.72 8.45 -8.67
N PHE A 122 -1.99 8.11 -9.73
CA PHE A 122 -0.74 8.78 -10.08
C PHE A 122 -1.07 9.92 -11.04
N ILE A 123 -0.95 11.16 -10.56
CA ILE A 123 -1.34 12.35 -11.33
C ILE A 123 -0.16 13.20 -11.74
#